data_AF-A0A3D9AHF0-F1
#
_entry.id   AF-A0A3D9AHF0-F1
#
_cell.length_a   1.000
_cell.length_b   1.000
_cell.length_c   1.000
_cell.angle_alpha   90.00
_cell.angle_beta   90.00
_cell.angle_gamma   90.00
#
_symmetry.space_group_name_H-M   'P 1'
#
loop_
_entity.id
_entity.type
_entity.pdbx_description
1 polymer ?
#
loop_
_entity_poly.entity_id
_entity_poly.type
_entity_poly.pdbx_seq_one_letter_code
_entity_poly.pdbx_strand_id
1 'polypeptide(L)' 'MLNEQELLKFLLPPYLVDYFDIVKFEEKEGLLHLYFE' A
#
# COMPACT_ATOMS: atom_id res chain seq x y z
N MET A 1 0.57 -10.83 -14.21
CA MET A 1 1.52 -10.63 -13.10
C MET A 1 0.78 -9.85 -12.05
N LEU A 2 0.66 -10.34 -10.81
CA LEU A 2 0.06 -9.54 -9.74
C LEU A 2 0.96 -8.33 -9.52
N ASN A 3 0.39 -7.14 -9.65
CA ASN A 3 1.07 -5.88 -9.37
C ASN A 3 1.40 -5.86 -7.87
N GLU A 4 2.62 -5.49 -7.49
CA GLU A 4 3.03 -5.43 -6.08
C GLU A 4 2.10 -4.53 -5.25
N GLN A 5 1.57 -3.48 -5.86
CA GLN A 5 0.56 -2.62 -5.22
C GLN A 5 -0.75 -3.36 -4.89
N GLU A 6 -1.20 -4.26 -5.77
CA GLU A 6 -2.38 -5.08 -5.51
C GLU A 6 -2.12 -6.08 -4.37
N LEU A 7 -0.89 -6.57 -4.23
CA LEU A 7 -0.50 -7.40 -3.09
C LEU A 7 -0.52 -6.62 -1.78
N LEU A 8 -0.09 -5.35 -1.79
CA LEU A 8 -0.10 -4.49 -0.60
C LEU A 8 -1.51 -4.25 -0.06
N LYS A 9 -2.53 -4.17 -0.93
CA LYS A 9 -3.93 -4.01 -0.52
C LYS A 9 -4.41 -5.15 0.39
N PHE A 10 -3.90 -6.37 0.24
CA PHE A 10 -4.27 -7.49 1.12
C PHE A 10 -3.69 -7.39 2.55
N LEU A 11 -2.65 -6.58 2.75
CA LEU A 11 -2.02 -6.36 4.05
C LEU A 11 -2.61 -5.16 4.79
N LEU A 12 -3.45 -4.38 4.11
CA LEU A 12 -4.02 -3.15 4.64
C LEU A 12 -5.40 -3.38 5.27
N PRO A 13 -5.76 -2.58 6.28
CA PRO A 13 -7.14 -2.46 6.74
C PRO A 13 -8.10 -2.15 5.58
N PRO A 14 -9.32 -2.72 5.56
CA PRO A 14 -10.28 -2.51 4.47
C PRO A 14 -10.57 -1.05 4.16
N TYR A 15 -10.72 -0.21 5.19
CA TYR A 15 -11.01 1.22 4.99
C TYR A 15 -9.89 1.97 4.25
N LEU A 16 -8.63 1.54 4.33
CA LEU A 16 -7.57 2.20 3.57
C LEU A 16 -7.64 1.83 2.09
N VAL A 17 -8.06 0.61 1.77
CA VAL A 17 -8.19 0.12 0.39
C VAL A 17 -9.47 0.64 -0.27
N ASP A 18 -10.55 0.76 0.51
CA ASP A 18 -11.87 1.13 0.00
C ASP A 18 -12.00 2.64 -0.29
N TYR A 19 -11.21 3.47 0.42
CA TYR A 19 -11.33 4.94 0.36
C TYR A 19 -10.10 5.66 -0.17
N PHE A 20 -8.95 5.00 -0.31
CA PHE A 20 -7.70 5.64 -0.71
C PHE A 20 -6.91 4.80 -1.70
N ASP A 21 -6.15 5.48 -2.56
CA ASP A 21 -5.24 4.83 -3.51
C ASP A 21 -3.79 4.93 -3.03
N ILE A 22 -3.02 3.85 -3.18
CA ILE A 22 -1.58 3.85 -2.88
C ILE A 22 -0.84 4.59 -4.00
N VAL A 23 -0.45 5.83 -3.75
CA VAL A 23 0.29 6.67 -4.72
C VAL A 23 1.79 6.42 -4.72
N LYS A 24 2.34 5.97 -3.59
CA LYS A 24 3.77 5.66 -3.44
C LYS A 24 3.98 4.64 -2.33
N PHE A 25 4.98 3.78 -2.51
CA PHE A 25 5.54 2.99 -1.43
C PHE A 25 7.06 3.06 -1.49
N GLU A 26 7.71 3.02 -0.32
CA GLU A 26 9.17 2.96 -0.22
C GLU A 26 9.58 2.23 1.07
N GLU A 27 10.72 1.55 1.02
CA GLU A 27 11.32 0.97 2.22
C GLU A 27 12.32 1.97 2.81
N LYS A 28 12.17 2.26 4.10
CA LYS A 28 13.08 3.11 4.87
C LYS A 28 13.33 2.46 6.22
N GLU A 29 14.60 2.29 6.56
CA GLU A 29 15.01 1.74 7.87
C GLU A 29 14.39 0.36 8.19
N GLY A 30 14.15 -0.46 7.16
CA GLY A 30 13.51 -1.77 7.31
C GLY A 30 11.99 -1.73 7.53
N LEU A 31 11.38 -0.55 7.39
CA LEU A 31 9.94 -0.33 7.45
C LEU A 31 9.40 -0.01 6.06
N LEU A 32 8.23 -0.56 5.76
CA LEU A 32 7.50 -0.25 4.54
C LEU A 32 6.61 0.97 4.77
N HIS A 33 6.91 2.07 4.08
CA HIS A 33 6.13 3.30 4.12
C HIS A 33 5.18 3.34 2.92
N LEU A 34 3.89 3.54 3.20
CA LEU A 34 2.83 3.64 2.20
C LEU A 34 2.24 5.05 2.26
N TYR A 35 2.07 5.66 1.09
CA TYR A 35 1.47 6.99 0.93
C TYR A 35 0.16 6.85 0.16
N PHE A 36 -0.84 7.59 0.60
CA PHE A 36 -2.22 7.49 0.14
C PHE A 36 -2.74 8.85 -0.36
N GLU A 37 -3.60 8.84 -1.37
CA GLU A 37 -4.44 9.98 -1.81
C GLU A 37 -5.92 9.62 -1.72
#